data_AF-A0A7C1KLU1-F1
#
_entry.id   AF-A0A7C1KLU1-F1
#
_cell.length_a   1.000
_cell.length_b   1.000
_cell.length_c   1.000
_cell.angle_alpha   90.00
_cell.angle_beta   90.00
_cell.angle_gamma   90.00
#
_symmetry.space_group_name_H-M   'P 1'
#
loop_
_entity.id
_entity.type
_entity.pdbx_description
1 polymer ?
#
loop_
_entity_poly.entity_id
_entity_poly.type
_entity_poly.pdbx_seq_one_letter_code
_entity_poly.pdbx_strand_id
1 'polypeptide(L)'
;MIESVYITLIILAFIMLPASFFVRTEEGKFIQQVILLAMSAILFGSLAAASFNVEIFTCTATTCIKDSFVFEDNAYIFGFFALIAGVLTLIKSFDAFSFARGKL
;
A
#
# COMPACT_ATOMS: atom_id res chain seq x y z
N MET A 1 10.98 -11.71 13.72
CA MET A 1 9.50 -11.75 13.86
C MET A 1 8.82 -10.48 13.32
N ILE A 2 9.38 -9.28 13.55
CA ILE A 2 8.91 -8.04 12.90
C ILE A 2 9.21 -8.04 11.39
N GLU A 3 10.37 -8.54 10.98
CA GLU A 3 10.80 -8.62 9.58
C GLU A 3 9.82 -9.41 8.69
N SER A 4 9.36 -10.57 9.16
CA SER A 4 8.39 -11.42 8.45
C SER A 4 7.03 -10.74 8.29
N VAL A 5 6.59 -9.95 9.27
CA VAL A 5 5.35 -9.17 9.17
C VAL A 5 5.50 -8.07 8.12
N TYR A 6 6.65 -7.37 8.11
CA TYR A 6 6.94 -6.31 7.15
C TYR A 6 6.96 -6.83 5.70
N ILE A 7 7.65 -7.95 5.45
CA ILE A 7 7.68 -8.60 4.14
C ILE A 7 6.27 -9.02 3.69
N THR A 8 5.46 -9.56 4.62
CA THR A 8 4.08 -9.95 4.33
C THR A 8 3.23 -8.73 3.92
N LEU A 9 3.37 -7.61 4.62
CA LEU A 9 2.66 -6.36 4.29
C LEU A 9 3.06 -5.82 2.92
N ILE A 10 4.35 -5.90 2.55
CA ILE A 10 4.83 -5.53 1.22
C ILE A 10 4.17 -6.40 0.15
N ILE A 11 4.20 -7.73 0.33
CA ILE A 11 3.61 -8.66 -0.64
C ILE A 11 2.11 -8.39 -0.80
N LEU A 12 1.39 -8.18 0.30
CA LEU A 12 -0.05 -7.86 0.26
C LEU A 12 -0.31 -6.55 -0.48
N ALA A 13 0.48 -5.49 -0.24
CA ALA A 13 0.34 -4.21 -0.93
C ALA A 13 0.53 -4.36 -2.46
N PHE A 14 1.55 -5.11 -2.86
CA PHE A 14 1.85 -5.39 -4.28
C PHE A 14 0.88 -6.37 -4.94
N ILE A 15 0.08 -7.12 -4.20
CA ILE A 15 -1.01 -7.94 -4.77
C ILE A 15 -2.28 -7.12 -4.89
N MET A 16 -2.64 -6.33 -3.88
CA MET A 16 -3.89 -5.58 -3.83
C MET A 16 -3.98 -4.51 -4.91
N LEU A 17 -2.88 -3.81 -5.18
CA LEU A 17 -2.85 -2.76 -6.20
C LEU A 17 -3.11 -3.34 -7.62
N PRO A 18 -2.36 -4.34 -8.14
CA PRO A 18 -2.67 -4.99 -9.40
C PRO A 18 -4.05 -5.65 -9.43
N ALA A 19 -4.44 -6.34 -8.35
CA ALA A 19 -5.73 -7.02 -8.26
C ALA A 19 -6.90 -6.07 -8.48
N SER A 20 -6.77 -4.81 -8.03
CA SER A 20 -7.80 -3.78 -8.25
C SER A 20 -8.07 -3.49 -9.73
N PHE A 21 -7.08 -3.65 -10.62
CA PHE A 21 -7.26 -3.45 -12.07
C PHE A 21 -7.94 -4.63 -12.76
N PHE A 22 -7.87 -5.83 -12.17
CA PHE A 22 -8.49 -7.04 -12.72
C PHE A 22 -9.96 -7.21 -12.28
N VAL A 23 -10.45 -6.38 -11.35
CA VAL A 23 -11.88 -6.37 -11.00
C VAL A 23 -12.67 -5.78 -12.15
N ARG A 24 -13.50 -6.61 -12.80
CA ARG A 24 -14.39 -6.19 -13.89
C ARG A 24 -15.47 -5.25 -13.36
N THR A 25 -15.43 -4.00 -13.80
CA THR A 25 -16.39 -2.94 -13.45
C THR A 25 -17.77 -3.16 -14.06
N GLU A 26 -17.86 -3.87 -15.19
CA GLU A 26 -19.11 -4.17 -15.90
C GLU A 26 -20.12 -5.00 -15.08
N GLU A 27 -19.65 -5.69 -14.03
CA GLU A 27 -20.50 -6.47 -13.12
C GLU A 27 -21.02 -5.64 -11.93
N GLY A 28 -20.90 -4.32 -11.96
CA GLY A 28 -21.28 -3.44 -10.84
C GLY A 28 -20.32 -3.50 -9.64
N LYS A 29 -19.15 -4.13 -9.80
CA LYS A 29 -18.14 -4.32 -8.74
C LYS A 29 -17.22 -3.12 -8.52
N PHE A 30 -17.71 -1.91 -8.78
CA PHE A 30 -16.96 -0.66 -8.60
C PHE A 30 -16.49 -0.46 -7.15
N ILE A 31 -17.34 -0.81 -6.19
CA ILE A 31 -17.03 -0.69 -4.76
C ILE A 31 -15.84 -1.60 -4.39
N GLN A 32 -15.77 -2.80 -4.94
CA GLN A 32 -14.66 -3.74 -4.66
C GLN A 32 -13.33 -3.20 -5.19
N GLN A 33 -13.33 -2.57 -6.37
CA GLN A 33 -12.15 -1.92 -6.93
C GLN A 33 -11.68 -0.75 -6.06
N VAL A 34 -12.60 0.10 -5.59
CA VAL A 34 -12.30 1.23 -4.69
C VAL A 34 -11.72 0.74 -3.36
N ILE A 35 -12.29 -0.31 -2.76
CA ILE A 35 -11.79 -0.88 -1.50
C ILE A 35 -10.38 -1.44 -1.66
N LEU A 36 -10.10 -2.18 -2.74
CA LEU A 36 -8.77 -2.72 -3.01
C LEU A 36 -7.72 -1.61 -3.20
N LEU A 37 -8.07 -0.55 -3.94
CA LEU A 37 -7.21 0.61 -4.12
C LEU A 37 -6.95 1.33 -2.79
N ALA A 38 -8.01 1.57 -1.99
CA ALA A 38 -7.91 2.22 -0.68
C ALA A 38 -7.04 1.41 0.30
N MET A 39 -7.23 0.09 0.33
CA MET A 39 -6.40 -0.81 1.14
C MET A 39 -4.94 -0.80 0.70
N SER A 40 -4.68 -0.78 -0.62
CA SER A 40 -3.30 -0.67 -1.11
C SER A 40 -2.66 0.67 -0.73
N ALA A 41 -3.41 1.78 -0.78
CA ALA A 41 -2.93 3.09 -0.36
C ALA A 41 -2.58 3.13 1.12
N ILE A 42 -3.41 2.53 1.98
CA ILE A 42 -3.15 2.43 3.43
C ILE A 42 -1.93 1.55 3.71
N LEU A 43 -1.79 0.42 3.01
CA LEU A 43 -0.65 -0.47 3.20
C LEU A 43 0.66 0.19 2.74
N PHE A 44 0.68 0.80 1.56
CA PHE A 44 1.87 1.53 1.10
C PHE A 44 2.18 2.75 1.97
N GLY A 45 1.15 3.48 2.45
CA GLY A 45 1.34 4.61 3.35
C GLY A 45 1.87 4.20 4.71
N SER A 46 1.39 3.09 5.27
CA SER A 46 1.89 2.54 6.53
C SER A 46 3.30 1.96 6.39
N LEU A 47 3.63 1.32 5.26
CA LEU A 47 4.99 0.89 4.92
C LEU A 47 5.94 2.08 4.78
N ALA A 48 5.51 3.16 4.12
CA ALA A 48 6.29 4.38 4.01
C ALA A 48 6.54 5.02 5.39
N ALA A 49 5.50 5.18 6.21
CA ALA A 49 5.60 5.75 7.55
C ALA A 49 6.46 4.89 8.50
N ALA A 50 6.35 3.56 8.39
CA ALA A 50 7.21 2.62 9.12
C ALA A 50 8.67 2.70 8.65
N SER A 51 8.91 2.90 7.35
CA SER A 51 10.26 3.06 6.80
C SER A 51 10.98 4.29 7.36
N PHE A 52 10.25 5.35 7.72
CA PHE A 52 10.84 6.55 8.33
C PHE A 52 11.11 6.44 9.85
N ASN A 53 10.51 5.47 10.55
CA ASN A 53 10.50 5.46 12.02
C ASN A 53 11.02 4.16 12.67
N VAL A 54 11.34 3.12 11.89
CA VAL A 54 11.77 1.82 12.43
C VAL A 54 13.29 1.65 12.31
N GLU A 55 14.00 1.87 13.41
CA GLU A 55 15.40 1.49 13.59
C GLU A 55 15.48 0.04 14.09
N ILE A 56 16.38 -0.79 13.55
CA ILE A 56 16.62 -2.15 14.07
C ILE A 56 17.97 -2.23 14.76
N PHE A 57 17.98 -2.84 15.94
CA PHE A 57 19.20 -3.17 16.65
C PHE A 57 19.63 -4.58 16.24
N THR A 58 20.65 -4.67 15.42
CA THR A 58 21.33 -5.92 15.10
C THR A 58 22.42 -6.16 16.16
N CYS A 59 22.12 -7.05 17.11
CA CYS A 59 23.08 -7.47 18.12
C CYS A 59 23.79 -8.75 17.70
N THR A 60 25.13 -8.68 17.63
CA THR A 60 26.01 -9.85 17.68
C THR A 60 26.41 -10.13 19.14
N ALA A 61 27.14 -11.24 19.38
CA ALA A 61 27.54 -11.66 20.73
C ALA A 61 28.33 -10.61 21.54
N THR A 62 28.92 -9.61 20.88
CA THR A 62 29.75 -8.58 21.51
C THR A 62 29.39 -7.15 21.16
N THR A 63 28.57 -6.91 20.12
CA THR A 63 28.23 -5.55 19.68
C THR A 63 26.79 -5.47 19.18
N CYS A 64 26.07 -4.43 19.61
CA CYS A 64 24.79 -4.04 19.02
C CYS A 64 25.03 -2.85 18.10
N ILE A 65 24.79 -3.05 16.80
CA ILE A 65 24.82 -2.01 15.79
C ILE A 65 23.37 -1.59 15.55
N LYS A 66 23.12 -0.27 15.52
CA LYS A 66 21.87 0.25 14.97
C LYS A 66 22.02 0.23 13.45
N ASP A 67 21.27 -0.63 12.78
CA ASP A 67 21.10 -0.57 11.34
C ASP A 67 19.65 -0.19 11.04
N SER A 68 19.47 0.76 10.12
CA SER A 68 18.15 0.99 9.54
C SER A 68 17.77 -0.26 8.75
N PHE A 69 16.68 -0.92 9.16
CA PHE A 69 16.19 -2.14 8.50
C PHE A 69 15.84 -1.94 7.02
N VAL A 70 15.67 -0.68 6.61
CA VAL A 70 15.22 -0.29 5.29
C VAL A 70 15.91 1.01 4.89
N PHE A 71 16.56 1.01 3.73
CA PHE A 71 17.16 2.18 3.09
C PHE A 71 16.12 3.31 2.95
N GLU A 72 16.48 4.56 3.25
CA GLU A 72 15.61 5.74 3.04
C GLU A 72 14.96 5.76 1.64
N ASP A 73 15.66 5.23 0.65
CA ASP A 73 15.19 5.08 -0.75
C ASP A 73 13.87 4.31 -0.88
N ASN A 74 13.62 3.31 -0.03
CA ASN A 74 12.38 2.52 -0.09
C ASN A 74 11.17 3.30 0.45
N ALA A 75 11.38 4.23 1.38
CA ALA A 75 10.30 5.06 1.91
C ALA A 75 9.68 5.93 0.82
N TYR A 76 10.53 6.46 -0.08
CA TYR A 76 10.09 7.20 -1.27
C TYR A 76 9.34 6.29 -2.25
N ILE A 77 9.81 5.06 -2.46
CA ILE A 77 9.15 4.09 -3.34
C ILE A 77 7.75 3.76 -2.81
N PHE A 78 7.62 3.39 -1.54
CA PHE A 78 6.32 3.09 -0.94
C PHE A 78 5.42 4.33 -0.89
N GLY A 79 5.96 5.51 -0.60
CA GLY A 79 5.22 6.77 -0.63
C GLY A 79 4.67 7.08 -2.03
N PHE A 80 5.45 6.84 -3.08
CA PHE A 80 5.01 7.01 -4.46
C PHE A 80 3.86 6.07 -4.83
N PHE A 81 3.96 4.79 -4.46
CA PHE A 81 2.87 3.83 -4.67
C PHE A 81 1.62 4.17 -3.84
N ALA A 82 1.78 4.66 -2.62
CA ALA A 82 0.66 5.15 -1.79
C ALA A 82 -0.06 6.31 -2.47
N LEU A 83 0.69 7.25 -3.05
CA LEU A 83 0.14 8.40 -3.74
C LEU A 83 -0.60 8.00 -5.02
N ILE A 84 -0.02 7.12 -5.85
CA ILE A 84 -0.71 6.58 -7.03
C ILE A 84 -2.01 5.87 -6.63
N ALA A 85 -1.92 4.95 -5.65
CA ALA A 85 -3.09 4.22 -5.17
C ALA A 85 -4.18 5.17 -4.63
N GLY A 86 -3.79 6.19 -3.87
CA GLY A 86 -4.71 7.19 -3.33
C GLY A 86 -5.40 8.01 -4.42
N VAL A 87 -4.65 8.47 -5.43
CA VAL A 87 -5.22 9.20 -6.58
C VAL A 87 -6.19 8.31 -7.36
N LEU A 88 -5.81 7.06 -7.64
CA LEU A 88 -6.68 6.10 -8.32
C LEU A 88 -7.94 5.80 -7.50
N THR A 89 -7.82 5.70 -6.17
CA THR A 89 -8.96 5.53 -5.26
C THR A 89 -9.94 6.68 -5.43
N LEU A 90 -9.45 7.93 -5.45
CA LEU A 90 -10.30 9.11 -5.63
C LEU A 90 -11.02 9.08 -6.98
N ILE A 91 -10.28 8.86 -8.07
CA ILE A 91 -10.85 8.80 -9.43
C ILE A 91 -11.93 7.73 -9.50
N LYS A 92 -11.65 6.51 -9.01
CA LYS A 92 -12.61 5.40 -9.03
C LYS A 92 -13.79 5.60 -8.09
N SER A 93 -13.62 6.36 -7.01
CA SER A 93 -14.73 6.76 -6.14
C SER A 93 -15.69 7.71 -6.87
N PHE A 94 -15.17 8.64 -7.69
CA PHE A 94 -16.01 9.48 -8.54
C PHE A 94 -16.75 8.66 -9.59
N ASP A 95 -16.07 7.75 -10.30
CA ASP A 95 -16.69 6.84 -11.28
C ASP A 95 -17.86 6.06 -10.64
N ALA A 96 -17.62 5.48 -9.45
CA ALA A 96 -18.63 4.73 -8.69
C ALA A 96 -19.82 5.62 -8.28
N PHE A 97 -19.56 6.86 -7.87
CA PHE A 97 -20.61 7.81 -7.50
C PHE A 97 -21.46 8.26 -8.70
N SER A 98 -20.85 8.49 -9.85
CA SER A 98 -21.57 8.80 -11.09
C SER A 98 -22.41 7.63 -11.59
N PHE A 99 -21.90 6.40 -11.50
CA PHE A 99 -22.65 5.18 -11.81
C PHE A 99 -23.85 5.01 -10.88
N ALA A 100 -23.67 5.20 -9.57
CA ALA A 100 -24.76 5.15 -8.59
C ALA A 100 -25.88 6.19 -8.86
N ARG A 101 -25.55 7.29 -9.56
CA ARG A 101 -26.51 8.31 -10.00
C ARG A 101 -27.11 8.04 -11.39
N GLY A 102 -26.80 6.90 -12.01
CA GLY A 102 -27.30 6.51 -13.34
C GLY A 102 -26.78 7.39 -14.48
N LYS A 103 -25.63 8.04 -14.28
CA LYS A 103 -25.00 8.90 -15.31
C LYS A 103 -23.96 8.18 -16.16
N LEU A 104 -23.69 6.91 -15.85
CA LEU A 104 -22.70 6.02 -16.46
C LEU A 104 -23.33 4.65 -16.68
#